data_AF-A0A1G3PX32-F1
#
_entry.id   AF-A0A1G3PX32-F1
#
_cell.length_a   1.000
_cell.length_b   1.000
_cell.length_c   1.000
_cell.angle_alpha   90.00
_cell.angle_beta   90.00
_cell.angle_gamma   90.00
#
_symmetry.space_group_name_H-M   'P 1'
#
loop_
_entity.id
_entity.type
_entity.pdbx_description
1 polymer ?
#
loop_
_entity_poly.entity_id
_entity_poly.type
_entity_poly.pdbx_seq_one_letter_code
_entity_poly.pdbx_strand_id
1 'polypeptide(L)'
;MKKRKLKRNELILTMKVFPLHSDTDEPFNRYIEIPSRASLFDLAETIIDSIGFDFDHSFGFYSDFKKPFKSVTGYELFADSGEKGKYPGVKKTIIEDAFPGTGYAMLFYFDYGDGWQFPVKVWGARIADEEDVGKTFPILVKSAGEAPEQYPDYDETYEEDDDENSTGGEAEIRVKLTDKERKLILDHAFEENSLIARLKTAESKDGIIIVKYSPDDLSGLTGFIAGEANHAENKALQKKLDTLYEKLDDLLAEYE
;
A
#
# COMPACT_ATOMS: atom_id res chain seq x y z
N MET A 1 16.53 11.75 2.10
CA MET A 1 17.15 13.06 1.80
C MET A 1 18.43 13.17 2.60
N LYS A 2 19.51 13.75 2.07
CA LYS A 2 20.69 14.06 2.91
C LYS A 2 20.31 15.06 4.00
N LYS A 3 20.45 14.65 5.26
CA LYS A 3 20.18 15.52 6.40
C LYS A 3 21.02 16.80 6.32
N ARG A 4 20.41 17.96 6.56
CA ARG A 4 21.09 19.26 6.51
C ARG A 4 20.68 20.18 7.66
N LYS A 5 21.53 21.15 7.98
CA LYS A 5 21.17 22.24 8.89
C LYS A 5 20.18 23.20 8.22
N LEU A 6 19.36 23.85 9.04
CA LEU A 6 18.45 24.90 8.58
C LEU A 6 19.21 26.19 8.27
N LYS A 7 18.62 26.98 7.37
CA LYS A 7 18.97 28.38 7.17
C LYS A 7 18.24 29.24 8.19
N ARG A 8 18.76 30.44 8.44
CA ARG A 8 18.12 31.41 9.35
C ARG A 8 16.71 31.73 8.85
N ASN A 9 15.74 31.72 9.78
CA ASN A 9 14.33 31.99 9.51
C ASN A 9 13.72 31.07 8.43
N GLU A 10 14.25 29.86 8.25
CA GLU A 10 13.70 28.90 7.31
C GLU A 10 12.34 28.39 7.82
N LEU A 11 11.34 28.36 6.93
CA LEU A 11 10.04 27.78 7.23
C LEU A 11 10.17 26.26 7.28
N ILE A 12 9.66 25.68 8.36
CA ILE A 12 9.59 24.24 8.59
C ILE A 12 8.12 23.85 8.52
N LEU A 13 7.83 22.81 7.76
CA LEU A 13 6.50 22.19 7.72
C LEU A 13 6.54 20.90 8.52
N THR A 14 5.51 20.68 9.34
CA THR A 14 5.23 19.37 9.93
C THR A 14 4.29 18.63 9.00
N MET A 15 4.79 17.62 8.32
CA MET A 15 4.03 16.74 7.43
C MET A 15 3.52 15.55 8.23
N LYS A 16 2.20 15.32 8.22
CA LYS A 16 1.58 14.12 8.77
C LYS A 16 1.35 13.11 7.65
N VAL A 17 1.96 11.94 7.78
CA VAL A 17 1.72 10.75 6.95
C VAL A 17 0.83 9.80 7.74
N PHE A 18 -0.19 9.24 7.09
CA PHE A 18 -1.18 8.36 7.71
C PHE A 18 -1.77 7.42 6.67
N PRO A 19 -2.37 6.28 7.06
CA PRO A 19 -2.96 5.34 6.13
C PRO A 19 -4.21 5.93 5.46
N LEU A 20 -4.45 5.56 4.20
CA LEU A 20 -5.70 5.91 3.50
C LEU A 20 -6.91 5.21 4.13
N HIS A 21 -6.70 3.96 4.55
CA HIS A 21 -7.67 3.10 5.22
C HIS A 21 -6.97 2.41 6.38
N SER A 22 -7.64 2.30 7.52
CA SER A 22 -7.11 1.61 8.68
C SER A 22 -8.24 0.93 9.41
N ASP A 23 -8.05 -0.36 9.69
CA ASP A 23 -8.99 -1.20 10.44
C ASP A 23 -8.50 -1.47 11.87
N THR A 24 -7.41 -0.80 12.28
CA THR A 24 -6.88 -0.84 13.65
C THR A 24 -7.28 0.42 14.42
N ASP A 25 -7.50 0.26 15.73
CA ASP A 25 -7.71 1.38 16.65
C ASP A 25 -6.45 2.23 16.85
N GLU A 26 -5.28 1.71 16.44
CA GLU A 26 -3.98 2.37 16.50
C GLU A 26 -3.33 2.52 15.11
N PRO A 27 -3.89 3.36 14.22
CA PRO A 27 -3.34 3.55 12.87
C PRO A 27 -1.92 4.09 12.92
N PHE A 28 -1.09 3.67 11.96
CA PHE A 28 0.24 4.25 11.83
C PHE A 28 0.14 5.74 11.50
N ASN A 29 0.97 6.55 12.14
CA ASN A 29 1.09 7.97 11.86
C ASN A 29 2.57 8.35 11.99
N ARG A 30 3.06 9.14 11.03
CA ARG A 30 4.39 9.75 11.08
C ARG A 30 4.24 11.25 10.98
N TYR A 31 4.92 11.97 11.86
CA TYR A 31 4.99 13.43 11.83
C TYR A 31 6.43 13.82 11.55
N ILE A 32 6.65 14.45 10.40
CA ILE A 32 7.98 14.74 9.88
C ILE A 32 8.11 16.26 9.80
N GLU A 33 9.12 16.81 10.47
CA GLU A 33 9.54 18.19 10.22
C GLU A 33 10.54 18.23 9.07
N ILE A 34 10.21 19.01 8.05
CA ILE A 34 11.01 19.19 6.84
C ILE A 34 11.02 20.66 6.41
N PRO A 35 12.14 21.20 5.89
CA PRO A 35 12.16 22.56 5.39
C PRO A 35 11.20 22.72 4.21
N SER A 36 10.39 23.79 4.20
CA SER A 36 9.34 24.03 3.19
C SER A 36 9.89 24.11 1.76
N ARG A 37 11.17 24.46 1.63
CA ARG A 37 11.90 24.60 0.36
C ARG A 37 12.63 23.33 -0.08
N ALA A 38 12.49 22.22 0.64
CA ALA A 38 12.93 20.91 0.15
C ALA A 38 12.10 20.51 -1.08
N SER A 39 12.61 19.60 -1.89
CA SER A 39 11.89 19.10 -3.08
C SER A 39 10.82 18.07 -2.69
N LEU A 40 9.87 17.82 -3.58
CA LEU A 40 8.94 16.69 -3.43
C LEU A 40 9.67 15.34 -3.46
N PHE A 41 10.79 15.25 -4.16
CA PHE A 41 11.65 14.06 -4.11
C PHE A 41 12.23 13.85 -2.71
N ASP A 42 12.76 14.91 -2.08
CA ASP A 42 13.25 14.86 -0.71
C ASP A 42 12.14 14.44 0.27
N LEU A 43 10.93 14.96 0.07
CA LEU A 43 9.76 14.58 0.88
C LEU A 43 9.43 13.09 0.71
N ALA A 44 9.36 12.59 -0.53
CA ALA A 44 9.08 11.19 -0.81
C ALA A 44 10.09 10.24 -0.15
N GLU A 45 11.38 10.52 -0.33
CA GLU A 45 12.46 9.74 0.29
C GLU A 45 12.35 9.76 1.83
N THR A 46 11.95 10.89 2.41
CA THR A 46 11.76 11.03 3.86
C THR A 46 10.53 10.27 4.37
N ILE A 47 9.44 10.24 3.59
CA ILE A 47 8.23 9.49 3.94
C ILE A 47 8.56 8.00 3.99
N ILE A 48 9.21 7.48 2.94
CA ILE A 48 9.58 6.08 2.78
C ILE A 48 10.53 5.62 3.89
N ASP A 49 11.59 6.40 4.17
CA ASP A 49 12.49 6.18 5.32
C ASP A 49 11.72 6.15 6.65
N SER A 50 10.74 7.05 6.85
CA SER A 50 9.98 7.12 8.11
C SER A 50 9.04 5.95 8.38
N ILE A 51 8.69 5.20 7.34
CA ILE A 51 7.84 4.00 7.44
C ILE A 51 8.63 2.70 7.31
N GLY A 52 9.96 2.78 7.16
CA GLY A 52 10.84 1.61 7.11
C GLY A 52 10.85 0.89 5.76
N PHE A 53 10.45 1.57 4.68
CA PHE A 53 10.46 1.04 3.33
C PHE A 53 11.80 1.37 2.64
N ASP A 54 12.21 0.49 1.72
CA ASP A 54 13.22 0.73 0.71
C ASP A 54 12.70 1.70 -0.37
N PHE A 55 13.56 2.64 -0.78
CA PHE A 55 13.24 3.69 -1.75
C PHE A 55 13.76 3.36 -3.14
N ASP A 56 13.26 2.29 -3.72
CA ASP A 56 13.71 1.65 -4.96
C ASP A 56 12.69 1.74 -6.12
N HIS A 57 11.45 2.13 -5.83
CA HIS A 57 10.36 2.24 -6.80
C HIS A 57 9.97 3.68 -7.16
N SER A 58 9.23 3.81 -8.27
CA SER A 58 8.66 5.09 -8.72
C SER A 58 7.45 5.52 -7.91
N PHE A 59 7.18 6.82 -7.89
CA PHE A 59 6.12 7.41 -7.09
C PHE A 59 5.55 8.70 -7.69
N GLY A 60 4.47 9.18 -7.08
CA GLY A 60 3.81 10.44 -7.41
C GLY A 60 2.99 11.02 -6.26
N PHE A 61 2.63 12.29 -6.38
CA PHE A 61 1.73 13.00 -5.47
C PHE A 61 0.48 13.42 -6.23
N TYR A 62 -0.71 13.22 -5.64
CA TYR A 62 -1.98 13.41 -6.33
C TYR A 62 -3.03 14.11 -5.45
N SER A 63 -3.81 15.03 -6.05
CA SER A 63 -4.85 15.76 -5.31
C SER A 63 -6.16 14.97 -5.12
N ASP A 64 -6.42 13.95 -5.95
CA ASP A 64 -7.59 13.08 -5.84
C ASP A 64 -7.20 11.73 -5.23
N PHE A 65 -7.79 11.40 -4.09
CA PHE A 65 -7.45 10.21 -3.31
C PHE A 65 -8.18 8.96 -3.83
N LYS A 66 -9.23 9.13 -4.62
CA LYS A 66 -10.02 8.02 -5.19
C LYS A 66 -9.60 7.70 -6.62
N LYS A 67 -9.16 8.72 -7.37
CA LYS A 67 -8.74 8.60 -8.77
C LYS A 67 -7.41 9.34 -8.98
N PRO A 68 -6.29 8.85 -8.41
CA PRO A 68 -5.02 9.58 -8.37
C PRO A 68 -4.55 10.04 -9.76
N PHE A 69 -4.57 9.14 -10.75
CA PHE A 69 -4.16 9.41 -12.13
C PHE A 69 -5.10 10.37 -12.90
N LYS A 70 -6.26 10.71 -12.33
CA LYS A 70 -7.20 11.70 -12.87
C LYS A 70 -7.19 13.02 -12.09
N SER A 71 -6.30 13.17 -11.12
CA SER A 71 -6.18 14.39 -10.31
C SER A 71 -6.07 15.66 -11.16
N VAL A 72 -6.62 16.75 -10.64
CA VAL A 72 -6.43 18.09 -11.20
C VAL A 72 -4.97 18.51 -11.02
N THR A 73 -4.42 18.30 -9.83
CA THR A 73 -3.01 18.55 -9.51
C THR A 73 -2.31 17.24 -9.21
N GLY A 74 -1.12 17.06 -9.77
CA GLY A 74 -0.25 15.94 -9.43
C GLY A 74 1.19 16.20 -9.81
N TYR A 75 2.10 15.35 -9.33
CA TYR A 75 3.54 15.41 -9.57
C TYR A 75 4.09 13.99 -9.67
N GLU A 76 4.98 13.70 -10.62
CA GLU A 76 5.41 12.34 -10.90
C GLU A 76 6.93 12.24 -11.12
N LEU A 77 7.56 11.18 -10.61
CA LEU A 77 8.99 10.95 -10.79
C LEU A 77 9.40 10.80 -12.27
N PHE A 78 8.57 10.13 -13.09
CA PHE A 78 8.88 9.90 -14.50
C PHE A 78 9.04 11.18 -15.32
N ALA A 79 8.34 12.25 -14.94
CA ALA A 79 8.49 13.55 -15.60
C ALA A 79 9.90 14.16 -15.42
N ASP A 80 10.66 13.74 -14.41
CA ASP A 80 12.06 14.13 -14.25
C ASP A 80 13.04 13.32 -15.12
N SER A 81 12.59 12.22 -15.73
CA SER A 81 13.35 11.38 -16.67
C SER A 81 13.24 11.86 -18.12
N GLY A 82 12.53 12.96 -18.37
CA GLY A 82 12.31 13.50 -19.72
C GLY A 82 11.13 12.87 -20.46
N GLU A 83 10.40 11.97 -19.81
CA GLU A 83 9.15 11.42 -20.34
C GLU A 83 8.07 12.50 -20.33
N LYS A 84 7.28 12.56 -21.41
CA LYS A 84 6.15 13.48 -21.49
C LYS A 84 4.97 12.91 -20.69
N GLY A 85 4.83 13.38 -19.46
CA GLY A 85 3.70 13.07 -18.59
C GLY A 85 2.63 14.17 -18.55
N LYS A 86 1.49 13.85 -17.91
CA LYS A 86 0.42 14.81 -17.59
C LYS A 86 0.85 15.79 -16.49
N TYR A 87 1.70 15.33 -15.59
CA TYR A 87 2.09 16.03 -14.37
C TYR A 87 3.56 16.46 -14.41
N PRO A 88 3.91 17.58 -13.75
CA PRO A 88 5.30 18.01 -13.60
C PRO A 88 6.13 17.05 -12.72
N GLY A 89 7.46 17.20 -12.80
CA GLY A 89 8.42 16.42 -12.00
C GLY A 89 8.44 16.79 -10.51
N VAL A 90 9.11 15.95 -9.70
CA VAL A 90 9.21 16.05 -8.24
C VAL A 90 10.57 16.58 -7.76
N LYS A 91 11.64 16.44 -8.56
CA LYS A 91 13.01 16.83 -8.16
C LYS A 91 13.20 18.34 -8.06
N LYS A 92 12.49 19.12 -8.87
CA LYS A 92 12.57 20.61 -8.87
C LYS A 92 11.38 21.30 -8.21
N THR A 93 10.27 20.58 -8.04
CA THR A 93 9.09 21.10 -7.36
C THR A 93 9.35 21.13 -5.86
N ILE A 94 9.18 22.30 -5.23
CA ILE A 94 9.37 22.47 -3.80
C ILE A 94 8.07 22.21 -3.03
N ILE A 95 8.19 21.77 -1.78
CA ILE A 95 7.03 21.37 -0.96
C ILE A 95 6.04 22.52 -0.79
N GLU A 96 6.49 23.74 -0.51
CA GLU A 96 5.59 24.90 -0.30
C GLU A 96 4.75 25.29 -1.53
N ASP A 97 5.24 25.00 -2.74
CA ASP A 97 4.47 25.26 -3.97
C ASP A 97 3.39 24.19 -4.20
N ALA A 98 3.71 22.93 -3.86
CA ALA A 98 2.79 21.80 -4.01
C ALA A 98 1.79 21.68 -2.85
N PHE A 99 2.16 22.15 -1.66
CA PHE A 99 1.37 22.13 -0.43
C PHE A 99 1.20 23.57 0.10
N PRO A 100 0.23 24.36 -0.41
CA PRO A 100 0.14 25.80 -0.19
C PRO A 100 -0.18 26.25 1.25
N GLY A 101 -0.36 25.32 2.20
CA GLY A 101 -0.53 25.68 3.60
C GLY A 101 -1.07 24.56 4.48
N THR A 102 -1.18 24.86 5.77
CA THR A 102 -1.74 23.96 6.79
C THR A 102 -3.11 23.46 6.39
N GLY A 103 -3.35 22.16 6.57
CA GLY A 103 -4.59 21.51 6.18
C GLY A 103 -4.56 20.92 4.78
N TYR A 104 -3.71 21.42 3.88
CA TYR A 104 -3.56 20.88 2.53
C TYR A 104 -3.02 19.46 2.58
N ALA A 105 -3.57 18.59 1.73
CA ALA A 105 -3.19 17.20 1.67
C ALA A 105 -3.14 16.69 0.22
N MET A 106 -2.23 15.77 -0.02
CA MET A 106 -2.12 15.00 -1.26
C MET A 106 -1.96 13.53 -0.91
N LEU A 107 -2.36 12.66 -1.84
CA LEU A 107 -2.02 11.25 -1.78
C LEU A 107 -0.60 11.08 -2.31
N PHE A 108 0.30 10.56 -1.48
CA PHE A 108 1.57 10.02 -1.93
C PHE A 108 1.34 8.56 -2.36
N TYR A 109 1.59 8.28 -3.63
CA TYR A 109 1.42 6.97 -4.25
C TYR A 109 2.82 6.44 -4.56
N PHE A 110 3.22 5.37 -3.89
CA PHE A 110 4.53 4.75 -4.04
C PHE A 110 4.37 3.35 -4.62
N ASP A 111 5.29 2.95 -5.48
CA ASP A 111 5.24 1.68 -6.21
C ASP A 111 3.92 1.51 -6.99
N TYR A 112 3.97 1.83 -8.28
CA TYR A 112 2.78 1.69 -9.14
C TYR A 112 2.36 0.24 -9.38
N GLY A 113 3.24 -0.74 -9.11
CA GLY A 113 2.91 -2.17 -9.16
C GLY A 113 2.05 -2.56 -7.97
N ASP A 114 2.55 -2.34 -6.75
CA ASP A 114 1.89 -2.78 -5.51
C ASP A 114 0.89 -1.78 -4.93
N GLY A 115 0.94 -0.54 -5.38
CA GLY A 115 -0.13 0.43 -5.14
C GLY A 115 -0.14 1.04 -3.76
N TRP A 116 1.02 1.24 -3.13
CA TRP A 116 1.13 1.83 -1.80
C TRP A 116 0.60 3.26 -1.78
N GLN A 117 -0.30 3.53 -0.84
CA GLN A 117 -1.09 4.77 -0.80
C GLN A 117 -1.07 5.40 0.59
N PHE A 118 -0.42 6.55 0.67
CA PHE A 118 -0.20 7.27 1.92
C PHE A 118 -0.67 8.72 1.79
N PRO A 119 -1.81 9.09 2.35
CA PRO A 119 -2.13 10.49 2.59
C PRO A 119 -1.01 11.24 3.32
N VAL A 120 -0.66 12.41 2.78
CA VAL A 120 0.31 13.33 3.37
C VAL A 120 -0.36 14.69 3.53
N LYS A 121 -0.38 15.22 4.75
CA LYS A 121 -1.04 16.48 5.09
C LYS A 121 -0.06 17.45 5.77
N VAL A 122 -0.14 18.74 5.44
CA VAL A 122 0.52 19.78 6.24
C VAL A 122 -0.22 19.90 7.56
N TRP A 123 0.38 19.37 8.61
CA TRP A 123 -0.18 19.37 9.97
C TRP A 123 0.07 20.68 10.69
N GLY A 124 1.26 21.26 10.48
CA GLY A 124 1.68 22.50 11.09
C GLY A 124 2.78 23.17 10.29
N ALA A 125 3.05 24.43 10.62
CA ALA A 125 4.10 25.23 10.01
C ALA A 125 4.68 26.15 11.08
N ARG A 126 6.01 26.24 11.16
CA ARG A 126 6.72 27.13 12.09
C ARG A 126 8.01 27.65 11.46
N ILE A 127 8.46 28.81 11.94
CA ILE A 127 9.79 29.33 11.58
C ILE A 127 10.83 28.68 12.50
N ALA A 128 11.98 28.33 11.94
CA ALA A 128 13.11 27.82 12.70
C ALA A 128 13.50 28.76 13.86
N ASP A 129 13.73 28.19 15.03
CA ASP A 129 14.04 28.92 16.26
C ASP A 129 15.37 28.46 16.89
N GLU A 130 15.68 28.94 18.10
CA GLU A 130 16.94 28.62 18.80
C GLU A 130 17.05 27.14 19.17
N GLU A 131 15.94 26.42 19.33
CA GLU A 131 15.94 24.99 19.65
C GLU A 131 16.35 24.14 18.44
N ASP A 132 16.31 24.69 17.23
CA ASP A 132 16.74 24.00 16.00
C ASP A 132 18.24 24.11 15.71
N VAL A 133 18.96 24.92 16.50
CA VAL A 133 20.40 25.11 16.31
C VAL A 133 21.14 23.78 16.50
N GLY A 134 21.90 23.39 15.48
CA GLY A 134 22.67 22.15 15.48
C GLY A 134 21.89 20.90 15.06
N LYS A 135 20.56 20.96 15.01
CA LYS A 135 19.75 19.88 14.45
C LYS A 135 19.94 19.78 12.93
N THR A 136 19.73 18.58 12.40
CA THR A 136 19.73 18.32 10.96
C THR A 136 18.39 17.77 10.53
N PHE A 137 17.83 18.31 9.47
CA PHE A 137 16.51 18.01 8.94
C PHE A 137 16.63 17.19 7.65
N PRO A 138 15.66 16.31 7.36
CA PRO A 138 14.37 16.14 8.03
C PRO A 138 14.45 15.41 9.38
N ILE A 139 13.43 15.58 10.22
CA ILE A 139 13.32 14.96 11.55
C ILE A 139 11.95 14.29 11.71
N LEU A 140 11.92 13.02 12.09
CA LEU A 140 10.71 12.35 12.55
C LEU A 140 10.44 12.81 13.99
N VAL A 141 9.45 13.67 14.18
CA VAL A 141 9.12 14.25 15.50
C VAL A 141 8.13 13.42 16.31
N LYS A 142 7.30 12.60 15.63
CA LYS A 142 6.39 11.66 16.28
C LYS A 142 6.13 10.45 15.40
N SER A 143 6.16 9.28 16.02
CA SER A 143 5.70 8.01 15.47
C SER A 143 4.58 7.46 16.36
N ALA A 144 3.55 6.88 15.75
CA ALA A 144 2.50 6.13 16.43
C ALA A 144 2.04 5.01 15.51
N GLY A 145 1.66 3.86 16.06
CA GLY A 145 1.27 2.67 15.31
C GLY A 145 2.41 2.06 14.49
N GLU A 146 2.32 0.75 14.28
CA GLU A 146 3.25 0.01 13.42
C GLU A 146 2.99 0.36 11.96
N ALA A 147 4.07 0.66 11.22
CA ALA A 147 3.96 0.84 9.77
C ALA A 147 3.69 -0.52 9.12
N PRO A 148 3.05 -0.57 7.93
CA PRO A 148 2.97 -1.82 7.18
C PRO A 148 4.37 -2.36 6.90
N GLU A 149 4.48 -3.66 6.66
CA GLU A 149 5.69 -4.27 6.10
C GLU A 149 5.68 -4.11 4.58
N GLN A 150 6.81 -3.73 3.98
CA GLN A 150 6.88 -3.36 2.57
C GLN A 150 6.68 -4.56 1.64
N TYR A 151 7.52 -5.58 1.80
CA TYR A 151 7.44 -6.84 1.08
C TYR A 151 7.68 -7.93 2.11
N PRO A 152 6.62 -8.44 2.77
CA PRO A 152 6.77 -9.53 3.73
C PRO A 152 7.47 -10.69 3.05
N ASP A 153 8.62 -11.08 3.59
CA ASP A 153 9.33 -12.24 3.08
C ASP A 153 8.47 -13.47 3.40
N TYR A 154 8.01 -14.15 2.37
CA TYR A 154 7.12 -15.29 2.51
C TYR A 154 7.90 -16.62 2.47
N ASP A 155 9.19 -16.62 2.79
CA ASP A 155 10.01 -17.81 2.94
C ASP A 155 10.58 -18.02 4.37
N GLU A 156 10.37 -19.24 4.85
CA GLU A 156 11.05 -19.95 5.96
C GLU A 156 10.82 -19.54 7.43
N THR A 157 9.66 -19.91 7.97
CA THR A 157 9.58 -20.65 9.26
C THR A 157 8.32 -21.54 9.28
N TYR A 158 8.40 -22.70 8.62
CA TYR A 158 7.84 -23.90 9.25
C TYR A 158 9.08 -24.65 9.71
N GLU A 159 9.32 -24.67 11.02
CA GLU A 159 10.06 -25.80 11.57
C GLU A 159 9.37 -27.04 11.01
N GLU A 160 10.11 -27.85 10.27
CA GLU A 160 9.73 -29.22 9.97
C GLU A 160 9.49 -29.87 11.33
N ASP A 161 8.24 -29.85 11.81
CA ASP A 161 7.77 -30.88 12.71
C ASP A 161 7.90 -32.17 11.90
N ASP A 162 9.05 -32.81 12.13
CA ASP A 162 9.43 -34.15 11.75
C ASP A 162 8.47 -35.11 12.47
N ASP A 163 7.18 -35.02 12.15
CA ASP A 163 6.18 -36.01 12.53
C ASP A 163 6.13 -37.04 11.41
N GLU A 164 7.12 -37.93 11.50
CA GLU A 164 7.16 -39.22 10.85
C GLU A 164 5.93 -40.03 11.29
N ASN A 165 4.75 -39.72 10.75
CA ASN A 165 3.63 -40.63 10.75
C ASN A 165 2.80 -40.51 9.47
N SER A 166 3.07 -41.47 8.60
CA SER A 166 2.30 -41.82 7.42
C SER A 166 0.79 -41.85 7.66
N THR A 167 0.04 -41.03 6.93
CA THR A 167 -1.14 -41.45 6.15
C THR A 167 -1.53 -40.38 5.12
N GLY A 168 -1.21 -40.63 3.84
CA GLY A 168 -1.65 -39.96 2.61
C GLY A 168 -2.46 -38.66 2.70
N GLY A 169 -1.78 -37.53 2.93
CA GLY A 169 -2.39 -36.20 2.89
C GLY A 169 -2.43 -35.63 1.47
N GLU A 170 -3.61 -35.23 1.02
CA GLU A 170 -3.82 -34.47 -0.22
C GLU A 170 -2.95 -33.20 -0.21
N ALA A 171 -2.36 -32.83 -1.35
CA ALA A 171 -1.61 -31.59 -1.47
C ALA A 171 -2.51 -30.41 -1.03
N GLU A 172 -1.97 -29.45 -0.26
CA GLU A 172 -2.70 -28.25 0.16
C GLU A 172 -2.03 -27.00 -0.42
N ILE A 173 -2.78 -26.24 -1.22
CA ILE A 173 -2.39 -24.95 -1.79
C ILE A 173 -2.79 -23.85 -0.82
N ARG A 174 -1.83 -22.97 -0.48
CA ARG A 174 -2.06 -21.81 0.38
C ARG A 174 -2.48 -20.62 -0.45
N VAL A 175 -3.72 -20.18 -0.27
CA VAL A 175 -4.31 -19.06 -0.99
C VAL A 175 -4.32 -17.82 -0.11
N LYS A 176 -3.68 -16.75 -0.57
CA LYS A 176 -3.65 -15.44 0.08
C LYS A 176 -4.64 -14.49 -0.58
N LEU A 177 -5.58 -13.99 0.21
CA LEU A 177 -6.64 -13.09 -0.26
C LEU A 177 -6.65 -11.83 0.58
N THR A 178 -6.95 -10.71 -0.06
CA THR A 178 -7.30 -9.48 0.63
C THR A 178 -8.73 -9.53 1.14
N ASP A 179 -9.08 -8.67 2.10
CA ASP A 179 -10.48 -8.51 2.53
C ASP A 179 -11.43 -8.17 1.38
N LYS A 180 -10.94 -7.45 0.35
CA LYS A 180 -11.73 -7.13 -0.85
C LYS A 180 -11.98 -8.37 -1.72
N GLU A 181 -10.98 -9.22 -1.89
CA GLU A 181 -11.11 -10.47 -2.66
C GLU A 181 -11.99 -11.47 -1.92
N ARG A 182 -11.81 -11.63 -0.60
CA ARG A 182 -12.73 -12.43 0.22
C ARG A 182 -14.16 -11.91 0.11
N LYS A 183 -14.37 -10.60 0.26
CA LYS A 183 -15.69 -9.99 0.10
C LYS A 183 -16.26 -10.24 -1.30
N LEU A 184 -15.45 -10.14 -2.34
CA LEU A 184 -15.86 -10.39 -3.72
C LEU A 184 -16.32 -11.85 -3.92
N ILE A 185 -15.60 -12.82 -3.32
CA ILE A 185 -16.01 -14.23 -3.33
C ILE A 185 -17.31 -14.41 -2.53
N LEU A 186 -17.38 -13.87 -1.31
CA LEU A 186 -18.52 -14.05 -0.41
C LEU A 186 -19.82 -13.39 -0.89
N ASP A 187 -19.74 -12.19 -1.48
CA ASP A 187 -20.91 -11.43 -1.94
C ASP A 187 -21.56 -12.07 -3.19
N HIS A 188 -20.81 -12.91 -3.93
CA HIS A 188 -21.25 -13.57 -5.16
C HIS A 188 -21.32 -15.09 -5.05
N ALA A 189 -21.16 -15.63 -3.83
CA ALA A 189 -21.19 -17.05 -3.56
C ALA A 189 -22.50 -17.54 -2.95
N PHE A 190 -23.03 -18.67 -3.44
CA PHE A 190 -24.14 -19.37 -2.79
C PHE A 190 -23.72 -19.98 -1.44
N GLU A 191 -24.55 -19.78 -0.41
CA GLU A 191 -24.20 -19.96 1.01
C GLU A 191 -23.87 -21.39 1.46
N GLU A 192 -24.19 -22.42 0.66
CA GLU A 192 -24.02 -23.84 1.01
C GLU A 192 -22.75 -24.50 0.43
N ASN A 193 -21.81 -23.73 -0.13
CA ASN A 193 -20.57 -24.31 -0.65
C ASN A 193 -19.51 -24.45 0.47
N SER A 194 -19.08 -25.70 0.75
CA SER A 194 -18.07 -26.05 1.74
C SER A 194 -16.73 -25.35 1.50
N LEU A 195 -16.44 -24.98 0.26
CA LEU A 195 -15.24 -24.23 -0.14
C LEU A 195 -15.16 -22.83 0.49
N ILE A 196 -16.31 -22.27 0.87
CA ILE A 196 -16.45 -20.85 1.24
C ILE A 196 -16.61 -20.71 2.76
N ALA A 197 -16.99 -21.78 3.43
CA ALA A 197 -17.03 -21.85 4.89
C ALA A 197 -15.68 -21.48 5.51
N ARG A 198 -14.57 -21.96 4.93
CA ARG A 198 -13.21 -21.64 5.37
C ARG A 198 -12.89 -20.15 5.25
N LEU A 199 -13.31 -19.50 4.17
CA LEU A 199 -13.18 -18.06 3.99
C LEU A 199 -14.00 -17.27 5.00
N LYS A 200 -15.19 -17.75 5.38
CA LYS A 200 -16.05 -17.07 6.37
C LYS A 200 -15.41 -17.04 7.76
N THR A 201 -14.68 -18.09 8.14
CA THR A 201 -14.10 -18.20 9.50
C THR A 201 -12.63 -17.78 9.57
N ALA A 202 -11.93 -17.65 8.44
CA ALA A 202 -10.53 -17.24 8.43
C ALA A 202 -10.35 -15.81 8.97
N GLU A 203 -9.38 -15.64 9.87
CA GLU A 203 -9.01 -14.35 10.42
C GLU A 203 -8.28 -13.52 9.37
N SER A 204 -8.61 -12.23 9.30
CA SER A 204 -7.85 -11.26 8.52
C SER A 204 -6.80 -10.65 9.44
N LYS A 205 -5.54 -10.68 9.00
CA LYS A 205 -4.43 -10.00 9.66
C LYS A 205 -3.83 -9.02 8.68
N ASP A 206 -3.85 -7.73 9.03
CA ASP A 206 -3.34 -6.63 8.21
C ASP A 206 -3.95 -6.59 6.79
N GLY A 207 -5.23 -6.97 6.67
CA GLY A 207 -5.95 -6.98 5.40
C GLY A 207 -5.71 -8.23 4.55
N ILE A 208 -4.95 -9.20 5.05
CA ILE A 208 -4.62 -10.47 4.39
C ILE A 208 -5.27 -11.64 5.13
N ILE A 209 -5.89 -12.51 4.36
CA ILE A 209 -6.53 -13.76 4.79
C ILE A 209 -5.78 -14.90 4.11
N ILE A 210 -5.38 -15.89 4.92
CA ILE A 210 -4.71 -17.09 4.42
C ILE A 210 -5.65 -18.28 4.65
N VAL A 211 -5.98 -18.98 3.56
CA VAL A 211 -6.79 -20.20 3.58
C VAL A 211 -6.10 -21.29 2.78
N LYS A 212 -6.32 -22.53 3.19
CA LYS A 212 -5.79 -23.70 2.49
C LYS A 212 -6.89 -24.43 1.74
N TYR A 213 -6.55 -24.88 0.54
CA TYR A 213 -7.41 -25.67 -0.33
C TYR A 213 -6.62 -26.85 -0.89
N SER A 214 -7.24 -28.00 -1.09
CA SER A 214 -6.65 -28.99 -1.98
C SER A 214 -6.65 -28.47 -3.43
N PRO A 215 -5.82 -28.98 -4.34
CA PRO A 215 -5.89 -28.65 -5.77
C PRO A 215 -7.31 -28.79 -6.33
N ASP A 216 -8.02 -29.86 -5.96
CA ASP A 216 -9.41 -30.09 -6.38
C ASP A 216 -10.37 -29.05 -5.81
N ASP A 217 -10.23 -28.69 -4.53
CA ASP A 217 -11.06 -27.66 -3.90
C ASP A 217 -10.77 -26.26 -4.51
N LEU A 218 -9.50 -25.96 -4.80
CA LEU A 218 -9.10 -24.71 -5.43
C LEU A 218 -9.60 -24.64 -6.87
N SER A 219 -9.47 -25.73 -7.64
CA SER A 219 -10.03 -25.87 -8.98
C SER A 219 -11.55 -25.68 -8.99
N GLY A 220 -12.25 -26.22 -7.98
CA GLY A 220 -13.67 -25.98 -7.78
C GLY A 220 -14.00 -24.50 -7.52
N LEU A 221 -13.18 -23.82 -6.71
CA LEU A 221 -13.34 -22.39 -6.41
C LEU A 221 -13.02 -21.51 -7.62
N THR A 222 -11.97 -21.80 -8.38
CA THR A 222 -11.61 -21.05 -9.60
C THR A 222 -12.66 -21.23 -10.69
N GLY A 223 -13.13 -22.45 -10.91
CA GLY A 223 -14.23 -22.73 -11.84
C GLY A 223 -15.52 -21.98 -11.48
N PHE A 224 -15.82 -21.86 -10.19
CA PHE A 224 -16.94 -21.05 -9.71
C PHE A 224 -16.75 -19.56 -10.03
N ILE A 225 -15.59 -19.00 -9.70
CA ILE A 225 -15.28 -17.58 -9.95
C ILE A 225 -15.35 -17.27 -11.45
N ALA A 226 -14.84 -18.16 -12.31
CA ALA A 226 -14.95 -18.03 -13.76
C ALA A 226 -16.41 -18.07 -14.24
N GLY A 227 -17.24 -18.95 -13.66
CA GLY A 227 -18.68 -19.00 -13.92
C GLY A 227 -19.38 -17.69 -13.57
N GLU A 228 -19.16 -17.17 -12.35
CA GLU A 228 -19.71 -15.90 -11.90
C GLU A 228 -19.21 -14.72 -12.75
N ALA A 229 -17.95 -14.73 -13.18
CA ALA A 229 -17.41 -13.72 -14.08
C ALA A 229 -18.17 -13.69 -15.42
N ASN A 230 -18.45 -14.86 -15.99
CA ASN A 230 -19.20 -15.01 -17.24
C ASN A 230 -20.67 -14.56 -17.11
N HIS A 231 -21.25 -14.66 -15.91
CA HIS A 231 -22.62 -14.25 -15.61
C HIS A 231 -22.75 -12.87 -14.95
N ALA A 232 -21.63 -12.16 -14.76
CA ALA A 232 -21.60 -10.90 -14.05
C ALA A 232 -22.53 -9.85 -14.67
N GLU A 233 -23.31 -9.18 -13.83
CA GLU A 233 -24.33 -8.20 -14.25
C GLU A 233 -23.72 -6.96 -14.96
N ASN A 234 -22.43 -6.71 -14.75
CA ASN A 234 -21.72 -5.61 -15.38
C ASN A 234 -20.23 -5.93 -15.60
N LYS A 235 -19.65 -5.22 -16.58
CA LYS A 235 -18.23 -5.39 -16.97
C LYS A 235 -17.22 -5.07 -15.87
N ALA A 236 -17.58 -4.25 -14.89
CA ALA A 236 -16.66 -3.90 -13.80
C ALA A 236 -16.56 -5.03 -12.77
N LEU A 237 -17.66 -5.73 -12.50
CA LEU A 237 -17.69 -6.93 -11.69
C LEU A 237 -16.97 -8.08 -12.40
N GLN A 238 -17.30 -8.32 -13.68
CA GLN A 238 -16.64 -9.31 -14.53
C GLN A 238 -15.12 -9.18 -14.45
N LYS A 239 -14.59 -7.98 -14.72
CA LYS A 239 -13.14 -7.74 -14.69
C LYS A 239 -12.50 -8.04 -13.32
N LYS A 240 -13.18 -7.77 -12.21
CA LYS A 240 -12.66 -8.07 -10.88
C LYS A 240 -12.61 -9.56 -10.62
N LEU A 241 -13.62 -10.29 -11.07
CA LEU A 241 -13.68 -11.74 -10.97
C LEU A 241 -12.67 -12.41 -11.90
N ASP A 242 -12.47 -11.89 -13.12
CA ASP A 242 -11.45 -12.37 -14.06
C ASP A 242 -10.04 -12.21 -13.46
N THR A 243 -9.72 -11.05 -12.88
CA THR A 243 -8.41 -10.84 -12.24
C THR A 243 -8.20 -11.75 -11.03
N LEU A 244 -9.26 -12.01 -10.25
CA LEU A 244 -9.18 -12.96 -9.14
C LEU A 244 -9.03 -14.41 -9.64
N TYR A 245 -9.73 -14.76 -10.72
CA TYR A 245 -9.59 -16.04 -11.39
C TYR A 245 -8.15 -16.25 -11.85
N GLU A 246 -7.58 -15.33 -12.63
CA GLU A 246 -6.19 -15.42 -13.13
C GLU A 246 -5.20 -15.65 -11.98
N LYS A 247 -5.33 -14.88 -10.90
CA LYS A 247 -4.49 -15.04 -9.71
C LYS A 247 -4.56 -16.44 -9.08
N LEU A 248 -5.76 -17.03 -8.99
CA LEU A 248 -5.95 -18.33 -8.38
C LEU A 248 -5.65 -19.49 -9.33
N ASP A 249 -5.84 -19.29 -10.63
CA ASP A 249 -5.50 -20.23 -11.70
C ASP A 249 -3.99 -20.36 -11.85
N ASP A 250 -3.26 -19.24 -11.82
CA ASP A 250 -1.80 -19.23 -11.78
C ASP A 250 -1.26 -20.00 -10.57
N LEU A 251 -1.89 -19.84 -9.39
CA LEU A 251 -1.55 -20.60 -8.17
C LEU A 251 -1.86 -22.10 -8.30
N LEU A 252 -2.92 -22.47 -9.01
CA LEU A 252 -3.30 -23.86 -9.23
C LEU A 252 -2.35 -24.55 -10.22
N ALA A 253 -1.94 -23.84 -11.27
CA ALA A 253 -1.03 -24.32 -12.30
C ALA A 253 0.37 -24.71 -11.77
N GLU A 254 0.75 -24.22 -10.58
CA GLU A 254 1.98 -24.65 -9.89
C GLU A 254 1.89 -26.08 -9.32
N TYR A 255 0.70 -26.68 -9.29
CA TYR A 255 0.40 -27.99 -8.68
C TYR A 255 -0.16 -29.02 -9.67
N GLU A 256 -0.25 -28.68 -10.97
CA GLU A 256 -0.65 -29.56 -12.09
C GLU A 256 0.57 -30.15 -12.84
#